data_AF-A0A838W7R7-F1
#
_entry.id   AF-A0A838W7R7-F1
#
_cell.length_a   1.000
_cell.length_b   1.000
_cell.length_c   1.000
_cell.angle_alpha   90.00
_cell.angle_beta   90.00
_cell.angle_gamma   90.00
#
_symmetry.space_group_name_H-M   'P 1'
#
loop_
_entity.id
_entity.type
_entity.pdbx_description
1 polymer ?
#
loop_
_entity_poly.entity_id
_entity_poly.type
_entity_poly.pdbx_seq_one_letter_code
_entity_poly.pdbx_strand_id
1 'polypeptide(L)'
;MKNVTSFGLPVPEGGGHLTYGEYLKIREMMDLLQLRSEPAQHDETLFIIIHQSYELWFRQIIHELDAIMARLAADQVLEAQRLLGRCIEIQRVLVSQVSVLETMTPMDFLAFRDHLTPASGFQSAQFREIEFVSGLKNPYFLGNYPEGSQERDALERRLAEPSLRDVFFDLLRRRGFDLPPDAEGASAEEARESPPHLRRVSELARLYREFERHPDLFLLAERMIEYDEMFARWRLRHVLMVERMIGSKPGTGGSAGAAYLRRTAERKFFPELWELRSELGAQGGGYGA
;
A
#
# COMPACT_ATOMS: atom_id res chain seq x y z
N MET A 1 39.00 31.27 19.65
CA MET A 1 38.62 29.85 19.48
C MET A 1 37.14 29.83 19.12
N LYS A 2 36.74 29.24 17.98
CA LYS A 2 35.32 29.07 17.66
C LYS A 2 34.75 28.03 18.62
N ASN A 3 33.58 28.29 19.22
CA ASN A 3 32.89 27.29 20.03
C ASN A 3 32.51 26.11 19.12
N VAL A 4 32.98 24.93 19.49
CA VAL A 4 32.72 23.67 18.78
C VAL A 4 31.81 22.82 19.65
N THR A 5 30.80 22.17 19.07
CA THR A 5 29.95 21.22 19.81
C THR A 5 30.76 19.98 20.23
N SER A 6 30.20 19.14 21.10
CA SER A 6 30.77 17.83 21.48
C SER A 6 31.02 16.90 20.28
N PHE A 7 30.46 17.23 19.10
CA PHE A 7 30.57 16.47 17.85
C PHE A 7 31.47 17.16 16.82
N GLY A 8 32.24 18.18 17.18
CA GLY A 8 33.19 18.81 16.25
C GLY A 8 32.58 19.82 15.28
N LEU A 9 31.30 20.20 15.45
CA LEU A 9 30.61 21.12 14.53
C LEU A 9 30.66 22.58 15.02
N PRO A 10 30.71 23.57 14.10
CA PRO A 10 30.58 24.98 14.46
C PRO A 10 29.22 25.23 15.13
N VAL A 11 29.20 25.90 16.29
CA VAL A 11 27.94 26.30 16.92
C VAL A 11 27.26 27.38 16.05
N PRO A 12 26.03 27.17 15.56
CA PRO A 12 25.33 28.17 14.76
C PRO A 12 25.08 29.45 15.57
N GLU A 13 25.43 30.62 15.02
CA GLU A 13 25.13 31.91 15.64
C GLU A 13 23.67 32.29 15.35
N GLY A 14 22.82 32.22 16.38
CA GLY A 14 21.45 32.78 16.36
C GLY A 14 20.34 31.76 16.64
N GLY A 15 19.82 31.77 17.87
CA GLY A 15 18.43 31.38 18.20
C GLY A 15 18.09 29.88 18.21
N GLY A 16 18.10 29.28 19.40
CA GLY A 16 17.47 27.98 19.71
C GLY A 16 18.13 26.77 19.02
N HIS A 17 18.91 25.99 19.76
CA HIS A 17 19.44 24.74 19.23
C HIS A 17 18.33 23.69 19.14
N LEU A 18 17.65 23.60 17.98
CA LEU A 18 16.78 22.47 17.66
C LEU A 18 17.59 21.17 17.77
N THR A 19 17.24 20.33 18.73
CA THR A 19 17.91 19.04 18.93
C THR A 19 17.25 17.93 18.12
N TYR A 20 17.97 16.82 17.90
CA TYR A 20 17.42 15.61 17.29
C TYR A 20 16.16 15.11 18.02
N GLY A 21 16.20 15.12 19.36
CA GLY A 21 15.10 14.67 20.21
C GLY A 21 13.84 15.52 20.04
N GLU A 22 14.00 16.84 19.97
CA GLU A 22 12.89 17.79 19.76
C GLU A 22 12.33 17.71 18.35
N TYR A 23 13.19 17.64 17.32
CA TYR A 23 12.75 17.60 15.92
C TYR A 23 11.93 16.34 15.62
N LEU A 24 12.37 15.18 16.11
CA LEU A 24 11.71 13.90 15.87
C LEU A 24 10.71 13.50 16.95
N LYS A 25 10.51 14.35 17.97
CA LYS A 25 9.63 14.06 19.12
C LYS A 25 9.91 12.70 19.76
N ILE A 26 11.20 12.40 19.99
CA ILE A 26 11.63 11.08 20.44
C ILE A 26 11.00 10.72 21.79
N ARG A 27 10.89 11.69 22.70
CA ARG A 27 10.30 11.45 24.03
C ARG A 27 8.82 11.08 23.91
N GLU A 28 8.06 11.87 23.18
CA GLU A 28 6.64 11.62 22.94
C GLU A 28 6.43 10.28 22.24
N MET A 29 7.29 9.94 21.27
CA MET A 29 7.23 8.65 20.58
C MET A 29 7.48 7.47 21.53
N MET A 30 8.44 7.59 22.47
CA MET A 30 8.68 6.55 23.48
C MET A 30 7.53 6.43 24.48
N ASP A 31 6.88 7.54 24.83
CA ASP A 31 5.75 7.55 25.77
C ASP A 31 4.48 6.85 25.19
N LEU A 32 4.42 6.62 23.87
CA LEU A 32 3.33 5.88 23.22
C LEU A 32 3.43 4.34 23.39
N LEU A 33 4.52 3.81 23.94
CA LEU A 33 4.70 2.38 24.19
C LEU A 33 3.99 1.96 25.48
N GLN A 34 2.68 1.75 25.40
CA GLN A 34 1.80 1.46 26.53
C GLN A 34 1.31 0.01 26.49
N LEU A 35 1.78 -0.82 27.42
CA LEU A 35 1.37 -2.22 27.55
C LEU A 35 -0.01 -2.33 28.20
N ARG A 36 -0.78 -3.34 27.81
CA ARG A 36 -2.11 -3.65 28.37
C ARG A 36 -2.10 -4.87 29.27
N SER A 37 -1.10 -5.74 29.15
CA SER A 37 -0.98 -6.95 29.97
C SER A 37 -0.55 -6.65 31.40
N GLU A 38 -1.10 -7.41 32.36
CA GLU A 38 -0.75 -7.37 33.77
C GLU A 38 -0.71 -8.81 34.33
N PRO A 39 0.46 -9.33 34.76
CA PRO A 39 1.78 -8.67 34.68
C PRO A 39 2.22 -8.45 33.24
N ALA A 40 3.04 -7.42 33.04
CA ALA A 40 3.57 -7.04 31.73
C ALA A 40 4.24 -8.24 31.03
N GLN A 41 3.77 -8.56 29.83
CA GLN A 41 4.36 -9.58 28.96
C GLN A 41 5.50 -8.99 28.14
N HIS A 42 6.62 -9.72 28.09
CA HIS A 42 7.85 -9.26 27.43
C HIS A 42 7.62 -8.90 25.96
N ASP A 43 6.94 -9.77 25.21
CA ASP A 43 6.76 -9.63 23.76
C ASP A 43 5.66 -8.64 23.35
N GLU A 44 4.87 -8.11 24.30
CA GLU A 44 3.87 -7.07 23.99
C GLU A 44 4.56 -5.79 23.48
N THR A 45 5.76 -5.47 23.97
CA THR A 45 6.54 -4.33 23.49
C THR A 45 6.90 -4.47 22.01
N LEU A 46 7.36 -5.66 21.59
CA LEU A 46 7.65 -5.95 20.18
C LEU A 46 6.37 -5.83 19.34
N PHE A 47 5.25 -6.36 19.84
CA PHE A 47 3.96 -6.29 19.17
C PHE A 47 3.53 -4.83 18.94
N ILE A 48 3.72 -3.93 19.90
CA ILE A 48 3.39 -2.51 19.72
C ILE A 48 4.34 -1.85 18.71
N ILE A 49 5.65 -2.01 18.88
CA ILE A 49 6.67 -1.35 18.04
C ILE A 49 6.49 -1.72 16.57
N ILE A 50 6.25 -3.00 16.27
CA ILE A 50 6.11 -3.44 14.87
C ILE A 50 4.86 -2.84 14.22
N HIS A 51 3.74 -2.71 14.94
CA HIS A 51 2.52 -2.12 14.38
C HIS A 51 2.64 -0.60 14.24
N GLN A 52 3.29 0.08 15.19
CA GLN A 52 3.59 1.50 15.07
C GLN A 52 4.54 1.79 13.89
N SER A 53 5.54 0.93 13.63
CA SER A 53 6.40 1.08 12.46
C SER A 53 5.61 0.89 11.15
N TYR A 54 4.68 -0.08 11.09
CA TYR A 54 3.75 -0.20 9.97
C TYR A 54 2.96 1.09 9.72
N GLU A 55 2.34 1.66 10.76
CA GLU A 55 1.52 2.87 10.62
C GLU A 55 2.34 4.10 10.19
N LEU A 56 3.60 4.23 10.62
CA LEU A 56 4.51 5.26 10.13
C LEU A 56 4.86 5.07 8.64
N TRP A 57 5.11 3.85 8.21
CA TRP A 57 5.36 3.55 6.80
C TRP A 57 4.10 3.70 5.94
N PHE A 58 2.92 3.35 6.44
CA PHE A 58 1.66 3.61 5.76
C PHE A 58 1.43 5.11 5.56
N ARG A 59 1.67 5.92 6.60
CA ARG A 59 1.61 7.38 6.50
C ARG A 59 2.51 7.92 5.40
N GLN A 60 3.74 7.38 5.28
CA GLN A 60 4.67 7.75 4.22
C GLN A 60 4.17 7.30 2.85
N ILE A 61 3.72 6.06 2.70
CA ILE A 61 3.18 5.55 1.42
C ILE A 61 2.01 6.42 0.96
N ILE A 62 1.08 6.78 1.84
CA ILE A 62 -0.06 7.66 1.51
C ILE A 62 0.44 9.02 1.00
N HIS A 63 1.42 9.61 1.70
CA HIS A 63 2.03 10.88 1.28
C HIS A 63 2.67 10.78 -0.12
N GLU A 64 3.38 9.70 -0.41
CA GLU A 64 3.96 9.47 -1.73
C GLU A 64 2.88 9.23 -2.80
N LEU A 65 1.83 8.47 -2.51
CA LEU A 65 0.73 8.20 -3.44
C LEU A 65 -0.02 9.48 -3.80
N ASP A 66 -0.29 10.37 -2.84
CA ASP A 66 -0.88 11.69 -3.12
C ASP A 66 -0.02 12.50 -4.09
N ALA A 67 1.30 12.50 -3.88
CA ALA A 67 2.23 13.17 -4.77
C ALA A 67 2.23 12.51 -6.16
N ILE A 68 2.33 11.18 -6.24
CA ILE A 68 2.30 10.42 -7.51
C ILE A 68 1.04 10.75 -8.31
N MET A 69 -0.12 10.76 -7.67
CA MET A 69 -1.40 11.11 -8.29
C MET A 69 -1.35 12.51 -8.93
N ALA A 70 -0.86 13.50 -8.19
CA ALA A 70 -0.70 14.87 -8.70
C ALA A 70 0.31 14.94 -9.87
N ARG A 71 1.43 14.21 -9.79
CA ARG A 71 2.43 14.16 -10.86
C ARG A 71 1.89 13.54 -12.14
N LEU A 72 1.16 12.42 -12.03
CA LEU A 72 0.56 11.77 -13.19
C LEU A 72 -0.54 12.63 -13.82
N ALA A 73 -1.37 13.31 -13.01
CA ALA A 73 -2.35 14.27 -13.50
C ALA A 73 -1.72 15.43 -14.28
N ALA A 74 -0.53 15.88 -13.85
CA ALA A 74 0.27 16.91 -14.51
C ALA A 74 1.20 16.38 -15.63
N ASP A 75 1.07 15.12 -16.02
CA ASP A 75 1.89 14.46 -17.05
C ASP A 75 3.40 14.40 -16.73
N GLN A 76 3.76 14.45 -15.44
CA GLN A 76 5.12 14.38 -14.91
C GLN A 76 5.55 12.93 -14.60
N VAL A 77 5.55 12.08 -15.62
CA VAL A 77 5.71 10.61 -15.49
C VAL A 77 7.01 10.19 -14.79
N LEU A 78 8.14 10.81 -15.13
CA LEU A 78 9.45 10.45 -14.55
C LEU A 78 9.49 10.67 -13.03
N GLU A 79 8.92 11.78 -12.55
CA GLU A 79 8.89 12.07 -11.12
C GLU A 79 7.91 11.13 -10.39
N ALA A 80 6.77 10.82 -11.01
CA ALA A 80 5.83 9.82 -10.49
C ALA A 80 6.51 8.44 -10.34
N GLN A 81 7.28 8.01 -11.34
CA GLN A 81 8.05 6.75 -11.27
C GLN A 81 9.07 6.75 -10.14
N ARG A 82 9.81 7.86 -9.95
CA ARG A 82 10.80 7.98 -8.88
C ARG A 82 10.14 7.83 -7.50
N LEU A 83 8.99 8.47 -7.30
CA LEU A 83 8.21 8.37 -6.05
C LEU A 83 7.62 6.96 -5.86
N LEU A 84 7.12 6.34 -6.93
CA LEU A 84 6.60 4.97 -6.88
C LEU A 84 7.71 3.96 -6.54
N GLY A 85 8.93 4.19 -7.03
CA GLY A 85 10.12 3.44 -6.61
C GLY A 85 10.37 3.51 -5.10
N ARG A 86 10.14 4.67 -4.47
CA ARG A 86 10.23 4.80 -3.01
C ARG A 86 9.13 3.98 -2.30
N CYS A 87 7.89 3.99 -2.80
CA CYS A 87 6.82 3.14 -2.26
C CYS A 87 7.20 1.66 -2.30
N ILE A 88 7.79 1.19 -3.41
CA ILE A 88 8.24 -0.19 -3.57
C ILE A 88 9.29 -0.55 -2.52
N GLU A 89 10.29 0.32 -2.30
CA GLU A 89 11.32 0.06 -1.27
C GLU A 89 10.74 0.06 0.15
N ILE A 90 9.79 0.95 0.45
CA ILE A 90 9.06 0.92 1.72
C ILE A 90 8.33 -0.42 1.86
N GLN A 91 7.64 -0.89 0.81
CA GLN A 91 6.96 -2.19 0.85
C GLN A 91 7.93 -3.37 1.02
N ARG A 92 9.16 -3.30 0.51
CA ARG A 92 10.20 -4.31 0.84
C ARG A 92 10.52 -4.32 2.33
N VAL A 93 10.62 -3.15 2.96
CA VAL A 93 10.76 -3.05 4.43
C VAL A 93 9.56 -3.70 5.12
N LEU A 94 8.33 -3.39 4.68
CA LEU A 94 7.10 -3.99 5.21
C LEU A 94 7.10 -5.52 5.12
N VAL A 95 7.57 -6.07 4.00
CA VAL A 95 7.68 -7.53 3.81
C VAL A 95 8.74 -8.10 4.76
N SER A 96 9.90 -7.46 4.86
CA SER A 96 11.01 -7.95 5.68
C SER A 96 10.74 -7.92 7.18
N GLN A 97 10.02 -6.90 7.67
CA GLN A 97 9.78 -6.72 9.10
C GLN A 97 8.84 -7.79 9.69
N VAL A 98 8.09 -8.53 8.86
CA VAL A 98 7.33 -9.71 9.29
C VAL A 98 8.25 -10.72 9.99
N SER A 99 9.49 -10.87 9.54
CA SER A 99 10.46 -11.80 10.15
C SER A 99 10.88 -11.40 11.56
N VAL A 100 10.80 -10.11 11.93
CA VAL A 100 11.00 -9.66 13.31
C VAL A 100 9.85 -10.14 14.18
N LEU A 101 8.60 -10.02 13.71
CA LEU A 101 7.45 -10.50 14.47
C LEU A 101 7.43 -12.03 14.59
N GLU A 102 7.95 -12.76 13.61
CA GLU A 102 8.06 -14.22 13.64
C GLU A 102 9.08 -14.77 14.68
N THR A 103 9.83 -13.91 15.38
CA THR A 103 10.67 -14.33 16.52
C THR A 103 9.86 -14.54 17.80
N MET A 104 8.69 -13.92 17.92
CA MET A 104 7.74 -14.18 19.00
C MET A 104 7.14 -15.58 18.82
N THR A 105 7.04 -16.37 19.89
CA THR A 105 6.42 -17.69 19.79
C THR A 105 4.90 -17.59 19.90
N PRO A 106 4.15 -18.60 19.40
CA PRO A 106 2.70 -18.66 19.62
C PRO A 106 2.31 -18.62 21.11
N MET A 107 3.14 -19.17 22.00
CA MET A 107 2.87 -19.17 23.44
C MET A 107 3.02 -17.78 24.04
N ASP A 108 4.07 -17.04 23.64
CA ASP A 108 4.29 -15.67 24.09
C ASP A 108 3.15 -14.76 23.60
N PHE A 109 2.72 -14.92 22.35
CA PHE A 109 1.58 -14.17 21.83
C PHE A 109 0.28 -14.48 22.58
N LEU A 110 0.00 -15.76 22.86
CA LEU A 110 -1.20 -16.15 23.61
C LEU A 110 -1.21 -15.60 25.03
N ALA A 111 -0.06 -15.30 25.64
CA ALA A 111 0.03 -14.76 26.98
C ALA A 111 -0.57 -13.35 27.13
N PHE A 112 -0.64 -12.55 26.05
CA PHE A 112 -1.26 -11.22 26.08
C PHE A 112 -2.38 -11.00 25.06
N ARG A 113 -2.63 -11.96 24.16
CA ARG A 113 -3.63 -11.84 23.08
C ARG A 113 -5.02 -11.41 23.57
N ASP A 114 -5.47 -11.89 24.71
CA ASP A 114 -6.82 -11.61 25.21
C ASP A 114 -7.00 -10.15 25.63
N HIS A 115 -5.91 -9.45 25.99
CA HIS A 115 -5.93 -8.01 26.28
C HIS A 115 -6.10 -7.14 25.03
N LEU A 116 -5.97 -7.71 23.83
CA LEU A 116 -6.09 -6.99 22.57
C LEU A 116 -7.54 -6.95 22.06
N THR A 117 -8.46 -7.75 22.59
CA THR A 117 -9.85 -7.79 22.09
C THR A 117 -10.58 -6.49 22.44
N PRO A 118 -11.34 -5.86 21.51
CA PRO A 118 -11.67 -6.28 20.13
C PRO A 118 -10.75 -5.70 19.04
N ALA A 119 -9.61 -5.11 19.41
CA ALA A 119 -8.71 -4.45 18.48
C ALA A 119 -8.12 -5.43 17.45
N SER A 120 -8.02 -4.98 16.21
CA SER A 120 -7.47 -5.78 15.11
C SER A 120 -6.88 -4.90 14.02
N GLY A 121 -5.86 -5.41 13.31
CA GLY A 121 -5.30 -4.76 12.13
C GLY A 121 -6.32 -4.49 11.01
N PHE A 122 -7.51 -5.12 11.04
CA PHE A 122 -8.63 -4.77 10.16
C PHE A 122 -9.14 -3.34 10.34
N GLN A 123 -8.84 -2.72 11.47
CA GLN A 123 -9.21 -1.35 11.83
C GLN A 123 -8.11 -0.33 11.46
N SER A 124 -7.04 -0.74 10.77
CA SER A 124 -6.07 0.21 10.23
C SER A 124 -6.69 1.02 9.10
N ALA A 125 -7.02 2.27 9.40
CA ALA A 125 -7.56 3.22 8.44
C ALA A 125 -6.55 3.55 7.33
N GLN A 126 -5.28 3.75 7.69
CA GLN A 126 -4.22 4.05 6.72
C GLN A 126 -3.99 2.88 5.76
N PHE A 127 -4.02 1.63 6.23
CA PHE A 127 -3.97 0.47 5.34
C PHE A 127 -5.13 0.47 4.33
N ARG A 128 -6.34 0.82 4.79
CA ARG A 128 -7.52 0.92 3.92
C ARG A 128 -7.43 2.10 2.95
N GLU A 129 -6.86 3.23 3.36
CA GLU A 129 -6.58 4.36 2.47
C GLU A 129 -5.65 3.95 1.33
N ILE A 130 -4.58 3.21 1.62
CA ILE A 130 -3.66 2.67 0.58
C ILE A 130 -4.42 1.79 -0.40
N GLU A 131 -5.31 0.92 0.10
CA GLU A 131 -6.12 0.08 -0.78
C GLU A 131 -7.06 0.88 -1.67
N PHE A 132 -7.74 1.90 -1.13
CA PHE A 132 -8.69 2.72 -1.88
C PHE A 132 -7.99 3.58 -2.91
N VAL A 133 -6.93 4.29 -2.52
CA VAL A 133 -6.17 5.15 -3.46
C VAL A 133 -5.47 4.31 -4.53
N SER A 134 -5.15 3.04 -4.27
CA SER A 134 -4.56 2.16 -5.28
C SER A 134 -5.59 1.52 -6.23
N GLY A 135 -6.89 1.53 -5.88
CA GLY A 135 -7.98 1.07 -6.75
C GLY A 135 -8.94 0.02 -6.15
N LEU A 136 -8.65 -0.54 -4.97
CA LEU A 136 -9.51 -1.51 -4.28
C LEU A 136 -10.54 -0.83 -3.37
N LYS A 137 -11.33 0.08 -3.95
CA LYS A 137 -12.40 0.81 -3.26
C LYS A 137 -13.54 -0.11 -2.84
N ASN A 138 -13.97 -0.02 -1.58
CA ASN A 138 -15.15 -0.74 -1.10
C ASN A 138 -15.81 -0.01 0.09
N PRO A 139 -17.00 0.60 -0.11
CA PRO A 139 -17.66 1.39 0.94
C PRO A 139 -18.07 0.59 2.18
N TYR A 140 -18.14 -0.75 2.08
CA TYR A 140 -18.42 -1.63 3.21
C TYR A 140 -17.52 -1.34 4.43
N PHE A 141 -16.25 -0.97 4.20
CA PHE A 141 -15.30 -0.73 5.29
C PHE A 141 -15.55 0.54 6.09
N LEU A 142 -16.38 1.49 5.59
CA LEU A 142 -16.75 2.68 6.35
C LEU A 142 -17.52 2.33 7.63
N GLY A 143 -18.29 1.24 7.62
CA GLY A 143 -19.04 0.77 8.78
C GLY A 143 -18.19 0.37 9.98
N ASN A 144 -16.87 0.20 9.80
CA ASN A 144 -15.94 -0.10 10.88
C ASN A 144 -15.52 1.13 11.69
N TYR A 145 -15.86 2.34 11.22
CA TYR A 145 -15.43 3.60 11.80
C TYR A 145 -16.65 4.45 12.18
N PRO A 146 -16.67 5.05 13.39
CA PRO A 146 -17.75 5.93 13.82
C PRO A 146 -17.98 7.10 12.85
N GLU A 147 -19.23 7.57 12.75
CA GLU A 147 -19.55 8.78 11.98
C GLU A 147 -18.83 10.00 12.57
N GLY A 148 -18.21 10.81 11.70
CA GLY A 148 -17.42 12.00 12.08
C GLY A 148 -16.04 11.70 12.68
N SER A 149 -15.56 10.44 12.62
CA SER A 149 -14.17 10.13 12.99
C SER A 149 -13.22 10.54 11.87
N GLN A 150 -11.99 10.94 12.23
CA GLN A 150 -10.97 11.34 11.26
C GLN A 150 -10.66 10.23 10.25
N GLU A 151 -10.65 8.98 10.71
CA GLU A 151 -10.45 7.78 9.89
C GLU A 151 -11.56 7.61 8.85
N ARG A 152 -12.81 7.80 9.27
CA ARG A 152 -13.95 7.68 8.36
C ARG A 152 -13.92 8.79 7.32
N ASP A 153 -13.70 10.03 7.72
CA ASP A 153 -13.62 11.18 6.82
C ASP A 153 -12.52 10.98 5.77
N ALA A 154 -11.36 10.47 6.18
CA ALA A 154 -10.27 10.14 5.27
C ALA A 154 -10.67 9.07 4.24
N LEU A 155 -11.36 8.01 4.67
CA LEU A 155 -11.81 6.94 3.78
C LEU A 155 -12.94 7.36 2.84
N GLU A 156 -13.89 8.17 3.30
CA GLU A 156 -14.94 8.75 2.48
C GLU A 156 -14.35 9.62 1.37
N ARG A 157 -13.35 10.45 1.71
CA ARG A 157 -12.58 11.22 0.73
C ARG A 157 -11.92 10.30 -0.31
N ARG A 158 -11.24 9.23 0.12
CA ARG A 158 -10.59 8.27 -0.81
C ARG A 158 -11.56 7.51 -1.71
N LEU A 159 -12.80 7.27 -1.25
CA LEU A 159 -13.83 6.66 -2.11
C LEU A 159 -14.24 7.61 -3.23
N ALA A 160 -14.40 8.90 -2.92
CA ALA A 160 -14.82 9.94 -3.86
C ALA A 160 -13.71 10.37 -4.84
N GLU A 161 -12.45 10.41 -4.40
CA GLU A 161 -11.31 10.80 -5.24
C GLU A 161 -10.95 9.72 -6.27
N PRO A 162 -10.46 10.05 -7.48
CA PRO A 162 -9.88 9.06 -8.39
C PRO A 162 -8.79 8.22 -7.72
N SER A 163 -8.66 6.95 -8.12
CA SER A 163 -7.56 6.08 -7.71
C SER A 163 -6.35 6.19 -8.64
N LEU A 164 -5.21 5.63 -8.24
CA LEU A 164 -4.00 5.52 -9.05
C LEU A 164 -4.24 4.76 -10.34
N ARG A 165 -5.12 3.75 -10.31
CA ARG A 165 -5.56 3.04 -11.51
C ARG A 165 -6.30 3.99 -12.46
N ASP A 166 -7.21 4.80 -11.94
CA ASP A 166 -8.03 5.72 -12.73
C ASP A 166 -7.14 6.81 -13.35
N VAL A 167 -6.25 7.42 -12.56
CA VAL A 167 -5.31 8.45 -13.04
C VAL A 167 -4.30 7.90 -14.05
N PHE A 168 -3.88 6.65 -13.91
CA PHE A 168 -3.03 5.98 -14.91
C PHE A 168 -3.76 5.82 -16.25
N PHE A 169 -5.01 5.35 -16.24
CA PHE A 169 -5.80 5.25 -17.48
C PHE A 169 -6.14 6.62 -18.07
N ASP A 170 -6.39 7.63 -17.23
CA ASP A 170 -6.56 9.03 -17.68
C ASP A 170 -5.31 9.54 -18.40
N LEU A 171 -4.12 9.25 -17.85
CA LEU A 171 -2.84 9.58 -18.48
C LEU A 171 -2.71 8.91 -19.85
N LEU A 172 -2.96 7.60 -19.93
CA LEU A 172 -2.90 6.88 -21.20
C LEU A 172 -3.89 7.46 -22.23
N ARG A 173 -5.13 7.82 -21.83
CA ARG A 173 -6.08 8.51 -22.72
C ARG A 173 -5.53 9.83 -23.25
N ARG A 174 -4.95 10.67 -22.38
CA ARG A 174 -4.29 11.93 -22.80
C ARG A 174 -3.11 11.71 -23.75
N ARG A 175 -2.49 10.53 -23.70
CA ARG A 175 -1.37 10.12 -24.57
C ARG A 175 -1.81 9.33 -25.81
N GLY A 176 -3.11 9.30 -26.13
CA GLY A 176 -3.65 8.77 -27.38
C GLY A 176 -4.01 7.27 -27.35
N PHE A 177 -4.24 6.69 -26.18
CA PHE A 177 -4.78 5.33 -26.04
C PHE A 177 -6.31 5.34 -25.99
N ASP A 178 -6.95 4.39 -26.68
CA ASP A 178 -8.41 4.27 -26.77
C ASP A 178 -8.97 3.44 -25.62
N LEU A 179 -8.92 4.02 -24.41
CA LEU A 179 -9.33 3.34 -23.19
C LEU A 179 -10.75 3.78 -22.80
N PRO A 180 -11.68 2.84 -22.53
CA PRO A 180 -13.00 3.21 -22.07
C PRO A 180 -12.93 3.89 -20.69
N PRO A 181 -13.84 4.84 -20.40
CA PRO A 181 -14.01 5.37 -19.05
C PRO A 181 -14.36 4.24 -18.07
N ASP A 182 -14.23 4.48 -16.77
CA ASP A 182 -14.80 3.54 -15.78
C ASP A 182 -16.32 3.42 -15.96
N ALA A 183 -16.87 2.30 -15.47
CA ALA A 183 -18.15 1.69 -15.88
C ALA A 183 -19.40 2.59 -15.91
N GLU A 184 -19.34 3.83 -15.43
CA GLU A 184 -20.45 4.79 -15.45
C GLU A 184 -20.74 5.41 -16.83
N GLY A 185 -19.86 5.22 -17.83
CA GLY A 185 -19.99 5.87 -19.15
C GLY A 185 -20.23 4.95 -20.35
N ALA A 186 -20.21 3.62 -20.20
CA ALA A 186 -20.37 2.69 -21.32
C ALA A 186 -21.86 2.37 -21.55
N SER A 187 -22.31 2.42 -22.80
CA SER A 187 -23.65 1.91 -23.14
C SER A 187 -23.72 0.40 -22.90
N ALA A 188 -24.91 -0.11 -22.58
CA ALA A 188 -25.12 -1.54 -22.30
C ALA A 188 -24.76 -2.45 -23.49
N GLU A 189 -24.72 -1.89 -24.71
CA GLU A 189 -24.35 -2.55 -25.96
C GLU A 189 -22.82 -2.65 -26.11
N GLU A 190 -22.08 -1.55 -25.85
CA GLU A 190 -20.62 -1.52 -25.83
C GLU A 190 -20.02 -2.43 -24.74
N ALA A 191 -20.71 -2.55 -23.59
CA ALA A 191 -20.29 -3.45 -22.51
C ALA A 191 -20.45 -4.94 -22.87
N ARG A 192 -21.34 -5.28 -23.82
CA ARG A 192 -21.61 -6.65 -24.27
C ARG A 192 -20.65 -7.11 -25.37
N GLU A 193 -20.32 -6.25 -26.33
CA GLU A 193 -19.44 -6.62 -27.46
C GLU A 193 -17.95 -6.68 -27.08
N SER A 194 -17.47 -5.75 -26.25
CA SER A 194 -16.12 -5.80 -25.69
C SER A 194 -16.09 -5.15 -24.31
N PRO A 195 -16.14 -5.97 -23.23
CA PRO A 195 -16.11 -5.49 -21.86
C PRO A 195 -15.00 -4.45 -21.65
N PRO A 196 -15.25 -3.31 -20.98
CA PRO A 196 -14.28 -2.24 -20.80
C PRO A 196 -12.89 -2.72 -20.32
N HIS A 197 -12.89 -3.75 -19.47
CA HIS A 197 -11.70 -4.44 -19.00
C HIS A 197 -10.85 -5.05 -20.13
N LEU A 198 -11.46 -5.81 -21.05
CA LEU A 198 -10.74 -6.45 -22.16
C LEU A 198 -10.14 -5.41 -23.13
N ARG A 199 -10.86 -4.29 -23.37
CA ARG A 199 -10.30 -3.18 -24.16
C ARG A 199 -9.08 -2.56 -23.51
N ARG A 200 -9.10 -2.35 -22.18
CA ARG A 200 -7.93 -1.87 -21.43
C ARG A 200 -6.75 -2.82 -21.55
N VAL A 201 -6.99 -4.13 -21.41
CA VAL A 201 -5.96 -5.15 -21.59
C VAL A 201 -5.35 -5.08 -23.00
N SER A 202 -6.17 -4.93 -24.05
CA SER A 202 -5.71 -4.81 -25.44
C SER A 202 -4.87 -3.56 -25.69
N GLU A 203 -5.30 -2.39 -25.20
CA GLU A 203 -4.56 -1.14 -25.32
C GLU A 203 -3.25 -1.16 -24.51
N LEU A 204 -3.22 -1.81 -23.35
CA LEU A 204 -1.98 -2.04 -22.62
C LEU A 204 -1.06 -3.01 -23.36
N ALA A 205 -1.59 -4.04 -24.01
CA ALA A 205 -0.79 -4.90 -24.90
C ALA A 205 -0.24 -4.12 -26.11
N ARG A 206 -0.96 -3.12 -26.62
CA ARG A 206 -0.45 -2.18 -27.62
C ARG A 206 0.70 -1.32 -27.06
N LEU A 207 0.55 -0.76 -25.86
CA LEU A 207 1.62 -0.02 -25.18
C LEU A 207 2.92 -0.84 -25.11
N TYR A 208 2.83 -2.12 -24.77
CA TYR A 208 4.00 -3.00 -24.65
C TYR A 208 4.62 -3.38 -25.99
N ARG A 209 3.80 -3.57 -27.04
CA ARG A 209 4.30 -3.81 -28.40
C ARG A 209 4.98 -2.58 -28.99
N GLU A 210 4.53 -1.40 -28.61
CA GLU A 210 5.04 -0.10 -29.07
C GLU A 210 5.90 0.60 -28.00
N PHE A 211 6.55 -0.16 -27.10
CA PHE A 211 7.24 0.41 -25.94
C PHE A 211 8.32 1.45 -26.30
N GLU A 212 8.97 1.31 -27.46
CA GLU A 212 9.97 2.27 -27.94
C GLU A 212 9.37 3.65 -28.26
N ARG A 213 8.08 3.71 -28.62
CA ARG A 213 7.34 4.96 -28.85
C ARG A 213 6.89 5.64 -27.56
N HIS A 214 6.75 4.85 -26.49
CA HIS A 214 6.24 5.29 -25.20
C HIS A 214 7.05 4.73 -24.02
N PRO A 215 8.38 4.98 -23.97
CA PRO A 215 9.26 4.34 -23.00
C PRO A 215 8.94 4.76 -21.56
N ASP A 216 8.47 6.00 -21.36
CA ASP A 216 8.03 6.51 -20.07
C ASP A 216 6.78 5.78 -19.55
N LEU A 217 5.77 5.59 -20.41
CA LEU A 217 4.54 4.90 -20.05
C LEU A 217 4.76 3.40 -19.83
N PHE A 218 5.62 2.77 -20.65
CA PHE A 218 6.01 1.38 -20.48
C PHE A 218 6.71 1.16 -19.13
N LEU A 219 7.71 1.96 -18.80
CA LEU A 219 8.42 1.86 -17.51
C LEU A 219 7.50 2.19 -16.33
N LEU A 220 6.51 3.06 -16.52
CA LEU A 220 5.52 3.35 -15.48
C LEU A 220 4.65 2.12 -15.22
N ALA A 221 4.17 1.46 -16.28
CA ALA A 221 3.41 0.22 -16.18
C ALA A 221 4.22 -0.88 -15.46
N GLU A 222 5.51 -1.02 -15.77
CA GLU A 222 6.41 -1.96 -15.07
C GLU A 222 6.60 -1.63 -13.59
N ARG A 223 6.67 -0.34 -13.23
CA ARG A 223 6.74 0.06 -11.82
C ARG A 223 5.41 -0.15 -11.09
N MET A 224 4.28 0.05 -11.76
CA MET A 224 2.96 -0.19 -11.18
C MET A 224 2.71 -1.68 -10.89
N ILE A 225 3.11 -2.58 -11.80
CA ILE A 225 2.99 -4.02 -11.54
C ILE A 225 3.93 -4.46 -10.39
N GLU A 226 5.13 -3.89 -10.28
CA GLU A 226 6.03 -4.17 -9.15
C GLU A 226 5.47 -3.69 -7.80
N TYR A 227 4.83 -2.51 -7.76
CA TYR A 227 4.14 -2.01 -6.58
C TYR A 227 3.00 -2.94 -6.14
N ASP A 228 2.18 -3.41 -7.09
CA ASP A 228 1.09 -4.37 -6.81
C ASP A 228 1.65 -5.73 -6.36
N GLU A 229 2.75 -6.19 -6.97
CA GLU A 229 3.44 -7.41 -6.58
C GLU A 229 3.95 -7.34 -5.14
N MET A 230 4.63 -6.26 -4.76
CA MET A 230 5.18 -6.11 -3.41
C MET A 230 4.06 -6.07 -2.36
N PHE A 231 2.94 -5.42 -2.65
CA PHE A 231 1.78 -5.42 -1.77
C PHE A 231 1.17 -6.84 -1.63
N ALA A 232 1.07 -7.59 -2.73
CA ALA A 232 0.61 -8.97 -2.70
C ALA A 232 1.55 -9.88 -1.90
N ARG A 233 2.88 -9.71 -2.05
CA ARG A 233 3.90 -10.41 -1.25
C ARG A 233 3.73 -10.12 0.24
N TRP A 234 3.49 -8.85 0.61
CA TRP A 234 3.22 -8.49 1.99
C TRP A 234 1.96 -9.19 2.53
N ARG A 235 0.84 -9.16 1.80
CA ARG A 235 -0.40 -9.84 2.21
C ARG A 235 -0.17 -11.34 2.42
N LEU A 236 0.56 -12.00 1.53
CA LEU A 236 0.88 -13.43 1.66
C LEU A 236 1.78 -13.72 2.87
N ARG A 237 2.80 -12.90 3.11
CA ARG A 237 3.66 -13.04 4.29
C ARG A 237 2.89 -12.82 5.59
N HIS A 238 1.98 -11.84 5.61
CA HIS A 238 1.09 -11.62 6.73
C HIS A 238 0.17 -12.82 6.99
N VAL A 239 -0.44 -13.41 5.95
CA VAL A 239 -1.26 -14.64 6.07
C VAL A 239 -0.45 -15.76 6.73
N LEU A 240 0.74 -16.05 6.23
CA LEU A 240 1.58 -17.15 6.76
C LEU A 240 2.01 -16.89 8.20
N MET A 241 2.35 -15.65 8.54
CA MET A 241 2.68 -15.27 9.92
C MET A 241 1.48 -15.47 10.85
N VAL A 242 0.27 -15.06 10.43
CA VAL A 242 -0.95 -15.28 11.22
C VAL A 242 -1.23 -16.77 11.40
N GLU A 243 -1.12 -17.57 10.34
CA GLU A 243 -1.28 -19.04 10.43
C GLU A 243 -0.27 -19.68 11.38
N ARG A 244 0.98 -19.21 11.36
CA ARG A 244 2.03 -19.65 12.30
C ARG A 244 1.71 -19.29 13.75
N MET A 245 1.15 -18.11 14.00
CA MET A 245 0.89 -17.59 15.36
C MET A 245 -0.39 -18.15 15.98
N ILE A 246 -1.48 -18.26 15.21
CA ILE A 246 -2.80 -18.62 15.74
C ILE A 246 -3.49 -19.77 15.01
N GLY A 247 -2.88 -20.34 13.98
CA GLY A 247 -3.49 -21.40 13.16
C GLY A 247 -4.79 -20.91 12.50
N SER A 248 -5.86 -21.69 12.66
CA SER A 248 -7.19 -21.39 12.13
C SER A 248 -8.09 -20.61 13.09
N LYS A 249 -7.58 -20.15 14.24
CA LYS A 249 -8.37 -19.41 15.23
C LYS A 249 -8.93 -18.11 14.59
N PRO A 250 -10.16 -17.69 14.98
CA PRO A 250 -10.70 -16.39 14.58
C PRO A 250 -9.78 -15.23 14.98
N GLY A 251 -9.83 -14.15 14.21
CA GLY A 251 -9.13 -12.91 14.54
C GLY A 251 -9.74 -12.22 15.77
N THR A 252 -8.96 -11.41 16.47
CA THR A 252 -9.42 -10.61 17.63
C THR A 252 -10.53 -9.60 17.26
N GLY A 253 -10.59 -9.20 15.99
CA GLY A 253 -11.66 -8.36 15.43
C GLY A 253 -12.86 -9.13 14.87
N GLY A 254 -13.02 -10.42 15.17
CA GLY A 254 -14.20 -11.22 14.79
C GLY A 254 -14.20 -11.80 13.36
N SER A 255 -13.12 -11.63 12.60
CA SER A 255 -13.01 -12.23 11.27
C SER A 255 -12.70 -13.74 11.34
N ALA A 256 -12.87 -14.44 10.21
CA ALA A 256 -12.46 -15.84 10.05
C ALA A 256 -10.92 -16.07 10.08
N GLY A 257 -10.14 -15.11 10.57
CA GLY A 257 -8.69 -15.20 10.73
C GLY A 257 -7.97 -15.35 9.38
N ALA A 258 -7.07 -16.33 9.32
CA ALA A 258 -6.25 -16.60 8.13
C ALA A 258 -7.07 -16.85 6.85
N ALA A 259 -8.25 -17.50 6.97
CA ALA A 259 -9.10 -17.79 5.82
C ALA A 259 -9.65 -16.52 5.15
N TYR A 260 -9.95 -15.47 5.93
CA TYR A 260 -10.31 -14.16 5.39
C TYR A 260 -9.11 -13.51 4.69
N LEU A 261 -7.95 -13.51 5.34
CA LEU A 261 -6.74 -12.88 4.81
C LEU A 261 -6.29 -13.52 3.49
N ARG A 262 -6.40 -14.85 3.36
CA ARG A 262 -6.07 -15.58 2.13
C ARG A 262 -6.88 -15.09 0.93
N ARG A 263 -8.20 -14.89 1.10
CA ARG A 263 -9.05 -14.31 0.04
C ARG A 263 -8.65 -12.89 -0.34
N THR A 264 -8.14 -12.10 0.61
CA THR A 264 -7.67 -10.73 0.31
C THR A 264 -6.31 -10.71 -0.40
N ALA A 265 -5.47 -11.73 -0.21
CA ALA A 265 -4.17 -11.84 -0.84
C ALA A 265 -4.23 -12.03 -2.37
N GLU A 266 -5.35 -12.54 -2.88
CA GLU A 266 -5.58 -12.76 -4.31
C GLU A 266 -5.95 -11.48 -5.07
N ARG A 267 -6.37 -10.41 -4.36
CA ARG A 267 -6.81 -9.16 -4.99
C ARG A 267 -5.62 -8.39 -5.57
N LYS A 268 -5.79 -7.86 -6.77
CA LYS A 268 -4.81 -7.02 -7.48
C LYS A 268 -5.31 -5.60 -7.59
N PHE A 269 -4.41 -4.62 -7.45
CA PHE A 269 -4.73 -3.22 -7.73
C PHE A 269 -4.90 -2.97 -9.22
N PHE A 270 -4.07 -3.61 -10.05
CA PHE A 270 -4.03 -3.38 -11.49
C PHE A 270 -4.22 -4.68 -12.29
N PRO A 271 -5.39 -5.35 -12.19
CA PRO A 271 -5.60 -6.66 -12.82
C PRO A 271 -5.28 -6.66 -14.31
N GLU A 272 -5.56 -5.57 -15.04
CA GLU A 272 -5.25 -5.46 -16.47
C GLU A 272 -3.75 -5.56 -16.78
N LEU A 273 -2.88 -5.04 -15.90
CA LEU A 273 -1.43 -5.13 -16.08
C LEU A 273 -0.91 -6.56 -15.95
N TRP A 274 -1.56 -7.38 -15.12
CA TRP A 274 -1.25 -8.80 -14.97
C TRP A 274 -1.77 -9.61 -16.16
N GLU A 275 -3.02 -9.36 -16.56
CA GLU A 275 -3.70 -10.12 -17.62
C GLU A 275 -3.11 -9.87 -19.00
N LEU A 276 -2.61 -8.65 -19.29
CA LEU A 276 -2.03 -8.34 -20.60
C LEU A 276 -0.86 -9.26 -20.97
N ARG A 277 -0.20 -9.88 -19.99
CA ARG A 277 0.91 -10.82 -20.23
C ARG A 277 0.48 -12.00 -21.09
N SER A 278 -0.78 -12.41 -21.01
CA SER A 278 -1.34 -13.48 -21.86
C SER A 278 -1.58 -13.03 -23.31
N GLU A 279 -1.71 -11.73 -23.58
CA GLU A 279 -1.94 -11.18 -24.93
C GLU A 279 -0.64 -10.95 -25.72
N LEU A 280 0.50 -10.74 -25.03
CA LEU A 280 1.78 -10.38 -25.69
C LEU A 280 2.32 -11.48 -26.63
N GLY A 281 1.91 -12.74 -26.45
CA GLY A 281 2.36 -13.88 -27.25
C GLY A 281 1.41 -14.33 -28.36
N ALA A 282 0.19 -13.81 -28.43
CA ALA A 282 -0.86 -14.36 -29.30
C ALA A 282 -0.74 -13.95 -30.78
N GLN A 283 0.15 -13.01 -31.14
CA GLN A 283 0.29 -12.48 -32.50
C GLN A 283 1.72 -12.56 -33.08
N GLY A 284 2.55 -13.50 -32.61
CA GLY A 284 3.89 -13.77 -33.15
C GLY A 284 4.04 -15.22 -33.59
N GLY A 285 4.00 -15.47 -34.90
CA GLY A 285 4.24 -16.79 -35.49
C GLY A 285 5.65 -17.31 -35.24
N GLY A 286 5.75 -18.65 -35.18
CA GLY A 286 7.00 -19.39 -35.35
C GLY A 286 7.93 -19.37 -34.15
N TYR A 287 7.63 -20.16 -33.11
CA TYR A 287 8.72 -20.85 -32.41
C TYR A 287 9.28 -21.88 -33.39
N GLY A 288 10.33 -21.48 -34.10
CA GLY A 288 11.16 -22.37 -34.91
C GLY A 288 11.75 -23.48 -34.04
N ALA A 289 11.89 -24.64 -34.69
CA ALA A 289 12.49 -25.87 -34.20
C ALA A 289 13.89 -25.69 -33.60
#